data_AF-A0A0F7ZZB0-F1
#
_entry.id   AF-A0A0F7ZZB0-F1
#
_cell.length_a   1.000
_cell.length_b   1.000
_cell.length_c   1.000
_cell.angle_alpha   90.00
_cell.angle_beta   90.00
_cell.angle_gamma   90.00
#
_symmetry.space_group_name_H-M   'P 1'
#
loop_
_entity.id
_entity.type
_entity.pdbx_description
1 polymer ?
#
loop_
_entity_poly.entity_id
_entity_poly.type
_entity_poly.pdbx_seq_one_letter_code
_entity_poly.pdbx_strand_id
1 'polypeptide(L)'
;MALTPRLLRPAPLRRTGESDETKRARLTYQSRKRGTLESDLLLSTFAAAHLPGMDGAQLDEYDRFLDENDWDIYYWATQQRRRRRRPQGHGVYAPAARPVTRARAARLAGVEHGGTEWEWRARVQTLGVE
;
A
#
# COMPACT_ATOMS: atom_id res chain seq x y z
N MET A 1 -29.10 11.47 -13.73
CA MET A 1 -28.79 11.34 -12.29
C MET A 1 -27.75 10.24 -12.14
N ALA A 2 -26.49 10.59 -11.86
CA ALA A 2 -25.42 9.61 -11.75
C ALA A 2 -25.52 8.88 -10.41
N LEU A 3 -25.63 7.55 -10.46
CA LEU A 3 -25.56 6.68 -9.31
C LEU A 3 -24.10 6.68 -8.82
N THR A 4 -23.79 7.46 -7.79
CA THR A 4 -22.50 7.33 -7.09
C THR A 4 -22.42 5.90 -6.56
N PRO A 5 -21.41 5.10 -6.95
CA PRO A 5 -21.25 3.77 -6.36
C PRO A 5 -21.05 3.98 -4.87
N ARG A 6 -21.97 3.40 -4.09
CA ARG A 6 -21.96 3.50 -2.64
C ARG A 6 -20.72 2.75 -2.16
N LEU A 7 -19.63 3.48 -1.91
CA LEU A 7 -18.50 2.94 -1.17
C LEU A 7 -19.05 2.47 0.17
N LEU A 8 -19.26 1.16 0.32
CA LEU A 8 -19.85 0.56 1.51
C LEU A 8 -18.90 0.60 2.71
N ARG A 9 -17.66 1.10 2.54
CA ARG A 9 -16.71 1.31 3.62
C ARG A 9 -16.80 2.76 4.11
N PRO A 10 -17.11 3.00 5.39
CA PRO A 10 -17.06 4.35 5.95
C PRO A 10 -15.63 4.89 5.82
N ALA A 11 -15.52 6.20 5.60
CA ALA A 11 -14.22 6.86 5.53
C ALA A 11 -13.47 6.69 6.86
N PRO A 12 -12.15 6.47 6.84
CA PRO A 12 -11.35 6.39 8.06
C PRO A 12 -11.46 7.66 8.92
N LEU A 13 -11.59 7.46 10.22
CA LEU A 13 -11.69 8.56 11.19
C LEU A 13 -10.29 9.13 11.47
N ARG A 14 -10.04 10.36 11.03
CA ARG A 14 -8.80 11.08 11.31
C ARG A 14 -8.81 11.65 12.72
N ARG A 15 -7.79 11.31 13.51
CA ARG A 15 -7.56 11.86 14.85
C ARG A 15 -6.50 12.95 14.78
N THR A 16 -6.77 14.08 15.42
CA THR A 16 -5.88 15.24 15.47
C THR A 16 -5.65 15.67 16.91
N GLY A 17 -4.44 16.14 17.23
CA GLY A 17 -4.11 16.72 18.54
C GLY A 17 -3.71 15.73 19.64
N GLU A 18 -3.43 14.47 19.30
CA GLU A 18 -2.83 13.51 20.25
C GLU A 18 -1.30 13.64 20.29
N SER A 19 -0.68 13.28 21.42
CA SER A 19 0.78 13.18 21.54
C SER A 19 1.32 11.97 20.77
N ASP A 20 2.59 12.01 20.39
CA ASP A 20 3.26 10.89 19.70
C ASP A 20 3.23 9.59 20.52
N GLU A 21 3.32 9.70 21.85
CA GLU A 21 3.20 8.54 22.75
C GLU A 21 1.80 7.90 22.66
N THR A 22 0.76 8.73 22.76
CA THR A 22 -0.63 8.28 22.62
C THR A 22 -0.87 7.67 21.24
N LYS A 23 -0.35 8.31 20.18
CA LYS A 23 -0.42 7.83 18.81
C LYS A 23 0.26 6.47 18.66
N ARG A 24 1.48 6.28 19.17
CA ARG A 24 2.19 4.98 19.14
C ARG A 24 1.40 3.88 19.84
N ALA A 25 0.85 4.16 21.03
CA ALA A 25 0.05 3.18 21.76
C ALA A 25 -1.19 2.76 20.97
N ARG A 26 -1.89 3.74 20.37
CA ARG A 26 -3.04 3.52 19.50
C ARG A 26 -2.69 2.71 18.26
N LEU A 27 -1.63 3.09 17.55
CA LEU A 27 -1.18 2.41 16.34
C LEU A 27 -0.76 0.97 16.65
N THR A 28 -0.04 0.75 17.75
CA THR A 28 0.31 -0.60 18.22
C THR A 28 -0.93 -1.46 18.46
N TYR A 29 -1.97 -0.90 19.09
CA TYR A 29 -3.22 -1.61 19.30
C TYR A 29 -3.92 -1.94 17.98
N GLN A 30 -4.00 -0.99 17.05
CA GLN A 30 -4.63 -1.19 15.75
C GLN A 30 -3.90 -2.25 14.90
N SER A 31 -2.57 -2.30 14.97
CA SER A 31 -1.77 -3.34 14.31
C SER A 31 -2.05 -4.76 14.84
N ARG A 32 -2.51 -4.88 16.10
CA ARG A 32 -2.85 -6.14 16.80
C ARG A 32 -4.35 -6.48 16.77
N LYS A 33 -5.15 -5.70 16.06
CA LYS A 33 -6.61 -5.87 15.97
C LYS A 33 -7.06 -5.86 14.52
N ARG A 34 -6.33 -6.61 13.68
CA ARG A 34 -6.70 -6.84 12.29
C ARG A 34 -7.78 -7.91 12.19
N GLY A 35 -8.48 -7.96 11.06
CA GLY A 35 -9.55 -8.92 10.78
C GLY A 35 -9.04 -10.31 10.34
N THR A 36 -7.75 -10.44 10.04
CA THR A 36 -7.08 -11.72 9.69
C THR A 36 -5.87 -11.96 10.56
N LEU A 37 -5.60 -13.22 10.92
CA LEU A 37 -4.47 -13.59 11.78
C LEU A 37 -3.12 -13.32 11.08
N GLU A 38 -3.08 -13.52 9.77
CA GLU A 38 -1.88 -13.34 8.96
C GLU A 38 -1.41 -11.89 8.96
N SER A 39 -2.34 -10.95 8.74
CA SER A 39 -2.04 -9.52 8.80
C SER A 39 -1.74 -9.07 10.23
N ASP A 40 -2.43 -9.64 11.21
CA ASP A 40 -2.19 -9.36 12.62
C ASP A 40 -0.76 -9.75 13.05
N LEU A 41 -0.30 -10.94 12.70
CA LEU A 41 1.06 -11.42 13.02
C LEU A 41 2.13 -10.56 12.34
N LEU A 42 1.93 -10.22 11.06
CA LEU A 42 2.86 -9.36 10.32
C LEU A 42 2.94 -7.95 10.90
N LEU A 43 1.79 -7.32 11.17
CA LEU A 43 1.76 -5.93 11.60
C LEU A 43 2.11 -5.77 13.08
N SER A 44 1.76 -6.74 13.94
CA SER A 44 2.10 -6.70 15.35
C SER A 44 3.61 -6.80 15.61
N THR A 45 4.31 -7.65 14.86
CA THR A 45 5.78 -7.77 14.92
C THR A 45 6.47 -6.52 14.39
N PHE A 46 6.02 -6.00 13.24
CA PHE A 46 6.50 -4.73 12.70
C PHE A 46 6.31 -3.56 13.67
N ALA A 47 5.10 -3.42 14.20
CA ALA A 47 4.75 -2.36 15.14
C ALA A 47 5.65 -2.38 16.38
N ALA A 48 5.88 -3.56 16.97
CA ALA A 48 6.74 -3.71 18.13
C ALA A 48 8.21 -3.31 17.86
N ALA A 49 8.72 -3.62 16.67
CA ALA A 49 10.10 -3.34 16.29
C ALA A 49 10.34 -1.87 15.90
N HIS A 50 9.41 -1.25 15.17
CA HIS A 50 9.66 0.03 14.51
C HIS A 50 8.91 1.22 15.10
N LEU A 51 7.69 1.05 15.65
CA LEU A 51 6.94 2.17 16.22
C LEU A 51 7.69 2.92 17.33
N PRO A 52 8.55 2.31 18.18
CA PRO A 52 9.32 3.07 19.17
C PRO A 52 10.35 4.05 18.57
N GLY A 53 10.83 3.78 17.34
CA GLY A 53 11.85 4.58 16.67
C GLY A 53 11.32 5.61 15.67
N MET A 54 10.03 5.53 15.31
CA MET A 54 9.44 6.41 14.30
C MET A 54 9.32 7.86 14.78
N ASP A 55 9.46 8.84 13.89
CA ASP A 55 9.09 10.23 14.15
C ASP A 55 7.59 10.48 13.89
N GLY A 56 7.11 11.68 14.24
CA GLY A 56 5.69 12.02 14.06
C GLY A 56 5.18 11.89 12.61
N ALA A 57 6.01 12.19 11.62
CA ALA A 57 5.62 12.10 10.20
C ALA A 57 5.51 10.64 9.75
N GLN A 58 6.43 9.78 10.22
CA GLN A 58 6.38 8.34 9.99
C GLN A 58 5.18 7.70 10.70
N LEU A 59 4.82 8.16 11.90
CA LEU A 59 3.61 7.71 12.58
C LEU A 59 2.34 8.09 11.80
N ASP A 60 2.28 9.29 11.21
CA ASP A 60 1.15 9.74 10.37
C ASP A 60 1.07 8.97 9.05
N GLU A 61 2.21 8.55 8.52
CA GLU A 61 2.26 7.64 7.38
C GLU A 61 1.73 6.25 7.75
N TYR A 62 2.20 5.69 8.87
CA TYR A 62 1.72 4.41 9.36
C TYR A 62 0.23 4.44 9.72
N ASP A 63 -0.29 5.54 10.28
CA ASP A 63 -1.72 5.70 10.56
C ASP A 63 -2.56 5.62 9.27
N ARG A 64 -2.11 6.28 8.19
CA ARG A 64 -2.76 6.19 6.88
C ARG A 64 -2.67 4.79 6.28
N PHE A 65 -1.58 4.07 6.52
CA PHE A 65 -1.41 2.70 6.06
C PHE A 65 -2.42 1.74 6.68
N LEU A 66 -2.69 1.89 7.98
CA LEU A 66 -3.59 0.99 8.70
C LEU A 66 -5.05 1.09 8.24
N ASP A 67 -5.41 2.10 7.47
CA ASP A 67 -6.74 2.24 6.85
C ASP A 67 -6.95 1.30 5.65
N GLU A 68 -5.87 0.73 5.12
CA GLU A 68 -5.92 -0.21 4.02
C GLU A 68 -6.50 -1.57 4.44
N ASN A 69 -7.03 -2.28 3.45
CA ASN A 69 -7.60 -3.61 3.64
C ASN A 69 -6.52 -4.64 4.04
N ASP A 70 -6.83 -5.52 4.99
CA ASP A 70 -5.93 -6.56 5.49
C ASP A 70 -5.37 -7.45 4.38
N TRP A 71 -6.23 -7.92 3.49
CA TRP A 71 -5.80 -8.78 2.40
C TRP A 71 -4.83 -8.08 1.47
N ASP A 72 -5.08 -6.80 1.16
CA ASP A 72 -4.20 -6.02 0.30
C ASP A 72 -2.84 -5.82 0.97
N ILE A 73 -2.82 -5.45 2.26
CA ILE A 73 -1.60 -5.36 3.07
C ILE A 73 -0.81 -6.67 3.06
N TYR A 74 -1.49 -7.79 3.35
CA TYR A 74 -0.88 -9.11 3.36
C TYR A 74 -0.27 -9.48 2.01
N TYR A 75 -1.00 -9.27 0.91
CA TYR A 75 -0.53 -9.56 -0.44
C TYR A 75 0.65 -8.67 -0.84
N TRP A 76 0.66 -7.41 -0.44
CA TRP A 76 1.78 -6.50 -0.71
C TRP A 76 3.04 -6.91 0.05
N ALA A 77 2.88 -7.34 1.30
CA ALA A 77 3.99 -7.79 2.14
C ALA A 77 4.59 -9.13 1.66
N THR A 78 3.76 -10.08 1.21
CA THR A 78 4.21 -11.46 0.95
C THR A 78 4.58 -11.78 -0.50
N GLN A 79 3.99 -11.09 -1.49
CA GLN A 79 4.29 -11.44 -2.88
C GLN A 79 5.71 -10.98 -3.26
N GLN A 80 6.53 -11.92 -3.74
CA GLN A 80 7.81 -11.58 -4.35
C GLN A 80 7.57 -10.79 -5.64
N ARG A 81 8.46 -9.83 -5.94
CA ARG A 81 8.49 -9.20 -7.27
C ARG A 81 8.50 -10.33 -8.28
N ARG A 82 7.45 -10.45 -9.10
CA ARG A 82 7.57 -11.17 -10.37
C ARG A 82 8.63 -10.42 -11.14
N ARG A 83 9.89 -10.86 -11.00
CA ARG A 83 11.00 -10.40 -11.81
C ARG A 83 10.47 -10.60 -13.22
N ARG A 84 10.16 -9.52 -13.93
CA ARG A 84 9.67 -9.58 -15.30
C ARG A 84 10.65 -10.52 -15.99
N ARG A 85 10.22 -11.76 -16.28
CA ARG A 85 11.07 -12.69 -17.01
C ARG A 85 11.29 -11.95 -18.31
N ARG A 86 12.52 -11.47 -18.53
CA ARG A 86 12.92 -10.94 -19.82
C ARG A 86 12.48 -12.02 -20.81
N PRO A 87 11.63 -11.71 -21.80
CA PRO A 87 11.21 -12.72 -22.76
C PRO A 87 12.49 -13.36 -23.29
N GLN A 88 12.72 -14.64 -22.95
CA GLN A 88 13.82 -15.38 -23.53
C GLN A 88 13.38 -15.59 -24.96
N GLY A 89 13.90 -14.76 -25.85
CA GLY A 89 13.60 -14.85 -27.26
C GLY A 89 14.09 -16.19 -27.77
N HIS A 90 13.18 -17.15 -27.93
CA HIS A 90 13.26 -18.02 -29.09
C HIS A 90 12.86 -17.13 -30.27
N GLY A 91 13.83 -16.85 -31.14
CA GLY A 91 13.69 -15.93 -32.26
C GLY A 91 12.48 -16.27 -33.11
N VAL A 92 11.41 -15.50 -32.94
CA VAL A 92 10.32 -15.41 -33.91
C VAL A 92 10.00 -13.93 -34.03
N TYR A 93 10.14 -13.42 -35.24
CA TYR A 93 9.99 -12.04 -35.66
C TYR A 93 8.93 -11.24 -34.86
N ALA A 94 9.33 -10.14 -34.23
CA ALA A 94 8.38 -9.11 -33.80
C ALA A 94 8.05 -8.25 -35.04
N PRO A 95 6.79 -8.17 -35.50
CA PRO A 95 6.44 -7.18 -36.53
C PRO A 95 6.68 -5.78 -35.95
N ALA A 96 7.31 -4.92 -36.75
CA ALA A 96 7.69 -3.56 -36.39
C ALA A 96 6.55 -2.85 -35.64
N ALA A 97 6.82 -2.47 -34.40
CA ALA A 97 5.90 -1.71 -33.57
C ALA A 97 5.55 -0.41 -34.30
N ARG A 98 4.29 -0.27 -34.71
CA ARG A 98 3.76 1.01 -35.18
C ARG A 98 3.88 2.02 -34.04
N PRO A 99 4.37 3.25 -34.28
CA PRO A 99 4.39 4.27 -33.25
C PRO A 99 2.94 4.56 -32.84
N VAL A 100 2.58 4.13 -31.63
CA VAL A 100 1.35 4.61 -30.98
C VAL A 100 1.58 6.09 -30.73
N THR A 101 0.97 6.93 -31.55
CA THR A 101 0.93 8.37 -31.32
C THR A 101 0.43 8.62 -29.90
N ARG A 102 1.16 9.47 -29.16
CA ARG A 102 0.98 9.84 -27.74
C ARG A 102 -0.46 10.21 -27.34
N ALA A 103 -1.34 10.48 -28.30
CA ALA A 103 -2.71 10.91 -28.11
C ALA A 103 -3.68 9.86 -27.52
N ARG A 104 -3.39 8.54 -27.59
CA ARG A 104 -4.32 7.51 -27.07
C ARG A 104 -4.04 7.05 -25.64
N ALA A 105 -2.86 7.38 -25.09
CA ALA A 105 -2.50 7.05 -23.70
C ALA A 105 -3.21 7.93 -22.66
N ALA A 106 -3.72 9.10 -23.07
CA ALA A 106 -4.29 10.09 -22.15
C ALA A 106 -5.67 9.71 -21.57
N ARG A 107 -6.38 8.71 -22.13
CA ARG A 107 -7.75 8.38 -21.67
C ARG A 107 -7.82 7.40 -20.48
N LEU A 108 -6.67 6.86 -20.06
CA LEU A 108 -6.58 5.95 -18.90
C LEU A 108 -5.90 6.59 -17.69
N ALA A 109 -5.49 7.86 -17.79
CA ALA A 109 -4.80 8.59 -16.72
C ALA A 109 -5.75 9.28 -15.72
N GLY A 110 -7.06 9.01 -15.79
CA GLY A 110 -8.10 9.71 -15.02
C GLY A 110 -8.75 8.88 -13.92
N VAL A 111 -8.01 7.99 -13.25
CA VAL A 111 -8.50 7.28 -12.07
C VAL A 111 -7.58 7.64 -10.90
N GLU A 112 -7.98 8.67 -10.16
CA GLU A 112 -7.41 8.97 -8.86
C GLU A 112 -7.90 7.92 -7.85
N HIS A 113 -7.08 6.89 -7.67
CA HIS A 113 -7.11 6.06 -6.47
C HIS A 113 -5.79 6.29 -5.72
N GLY A 114 -5.90 6.63 -4.44
CA GLY A 114 -4.79 7.00 -3.58
C GLY A 114 -3.63 6.00 -3.65
N GLY A 115 -2.41 6.55 -3.54
CA GLY A 115 -1.16 5.82 -3.29
C GLY A 115 -1.01 4.51 -4.03
N THR A 116 -0.46 4.55 -5.24
CA THR A 116 -0.22 3.34 -6.05
C THR A 116 0.46 2.21 -5.26
N GLU A 117 0.08 0.97 -5.56
CA GLU A 117 0.61 -0.30 -5.01
C GLU A 117 2.16 -0.35 -4.86
N TRP A 118 2.89 0.38 -5.70
CA TRP A 118 4.35 0.42 -5.72
C TRP A 118 4.99 1.39 -4.72
N GLU A 119 4.29 2.45 -4.29
CA GLU A 119 4.80 3.41 -3.29
C GLU A 119 4.94 2.75 -1.93
N TRP A 120 3.96 1.92 -1.56
CA TRP A 120 3.96 1.24 -0.27
C TRP A 120 4.96 0.09 -0.17
N ARG A 121 5.21 -0.66 -1.25
CA ARG A 121 6.28 -1.68 -1.27
C ARG A 121 7.67 -1.07 -1.09
N ALA A 122 7.92 0.09 -1.71
CA ALA A 122 9.16 0.84 -1.48
C ALA A 122 9.24 1.31 -0.01
N ARG A 123 8.11 1.76 0.56
CA ARG A 123 8.02 2.21 1.96
C ARG A 123 8.24 1.09 2.98
N VAL A 124 7.66 -0.10 2.79
CA VAL A 124 7.90 -1.28 3.65
C VAL A 124 9.37 -1.69 3.62
N GLN A 125 10.04 -1.62 2.46
CA GLN A 125 11.47 -1.89 2.34
C GLN A 125 12.34 -0.82 3.01
N THR A 126 11.95 0.46 2.94
CA THR A 126 12.65 1.54 3.67
C THR A 126 12.37 1.54 5.18
N LEU A 127 11.25 0.96 5.62
CA LEU A 127 10.89 0.83 7.03
C LEU A 127 11.57 -0.37 7.71
N GLY A 128 12.40 -1.15 6.97
CA GLY A 128 13.31 -2.12 7.55
C GLY A 128 12.71 -3.48 7.91
N VAL A 129 11.75 -3.97 7.12
CA VAL A 129 11.25 -5.36 7.23
C VAL A 129 12.13 -6.28 6.39
N GLU A 130 13.14 -6.88 7.02
CA GLU A 130 13.85 -8.07 6.52
C GLU A 130 13.25 -9.34 7.15
#